data_AF-A0A520DU60-F1
#
_entry.id   AF-A0A520DU60-F1
#
_cell.length_a   1.000
_cell.length_b   1.000
_cell.length_c   1.000
_cell.angle_alpha   90.00
_cell.angle_beta   90.00
_cell.angle_gamma   90.00
#
_symmetry.space_group_name_H-M   'P 1'
#
loop_
_entity.id
_entity.type
_entity.pdbx_description
1 polymer ?
#
loop_
_entity_poly.entity_id
_entity_poly.type
_entity_poly.pdbx_seq_one_letter_code
_entity_poly.pdbx_strand_id
1 'polypeptide(L)'
;KGGVVANVVIPTPDYVRFAAHYGFAPDFCHANDPQSKGVVENLVGYAQRDLAVPLLTEAAIAGTTVDVHAANAAARVWCREVNARVHSEICAVPNGKLDEERELLSPLPSLRLEIGPPPVTRKVDRLSCVRFASARYSVPVRLIGATVTLVQTEGRLVVVEPATGEVVAEHDLGQPGTASVLDEHYGGARPAPHRGPRPRTTVEQQFCALGPEAEAFLVGAAAIGNARLGSELEILLALGAAHGTELLVAALTRAVAFRRFRAANVRSILAAGAGAPQPRPAGDALIRDLPTAPTRSLDAYAIRTPAADTQVPS
;
A
#
# COMPACT_ATOMS: atom_id res chain seq x y z
N LYS A 1 -2.81 -21.03 -30.73
CA LYS A 1 -3.79 -22.12 -30.95
C LYS A 1 -3.16 -23.11 -31.93
N GLY A 2 -3.01 -24.38 -31.57
CA GLY A 2 -2.43 -25.41 -32.45
C GLY A 2 -3.42 -26.01 -33.46
N GLY A 3 -4.73 -25.91 -33.18
CA GLY A 3 -5.80 -26.35 -34.09
C GLY A 3 -6.31 -27.76 -33.76
N VAL A 4 -7.36 -28.18 -34.47
CA VAL A 4 -7.90 -29.54 -34.43
C VAL A 4 -8.07 -29.99 -35.87
N VAL A 5 -7.53 -31.15 -36.22
CA VAL A 5 -7.64 -31.75 -37.56
C VAL A 5 -8.07 -33.19 -37.40
N ALA A 6 -9.11 -33.61 -38.12
CA ALA A 6 -9.65 -34.97 -38.03
C ALA A 6 -9.95 -35.44 -36.59
N ASN A 7 -10.49 -34.55 -35.75
CA ASN A 7 -10.76 -34.80 -34.32
C ASN A 7 -9.52 -35.12 -33.46
N VAL A 8 -8.32 -34.79 -33.96
CA VAL A 8 -7.05 -34.86 -33.23
C VAL A 8 -6.64 -33.45 -32.82
N VAL A 9 -6.39 -33.25 -31.53
CA VAL A 9 -5.92 -31.98 -30.96
C VAL A 9 -4.45 -31.81 -31.31
N ILE A 10 -4.11 -30.67 -31.91
CA ILE A 10 -2.72 -30.31 -32.21
C ILE A 10 -2.21 -29.42 -31.06
N PRO A 11 -1.25 -29.89 -30.24
CA PRO A 11 -0.66 -29.08 -29.17
C PRO A 11 0.12 -27.89 -29.75
N THR A 12 0.26 -26.82 -28.95
CA THR A 12 1.12 -25.69 -29.35
C THR A 12 2.60 -26.09 -29.30
N PRO A 13 3.49 -25.39 -30.04
CA PRO A 13 4.93 -25.66 -30.00
C PRO A 13 5.51 -25.65 -28.58
N ASP A 14 5.08 -24.71 -27.74
CA ASP A 14 5.53 -24.65 -26.33
C ASP A 14 5.05 -25.85 -25.50
N TYR A 15 3.85 -26.36 -25.79
CA TYR A 15 3.35 -27.55 -25.12
C TYR A 15 4.09 -28.82 -25.57
N VAL A 16 4.48 -28.89 -26.85
CA VAL A 16 5.36 -29.97 -27.36
C VAL A 16 6.74 -29.89 -26.70
N ARG A 17 7.32 -28.70 -26.56
CA ARG A 17 8.58 -28.49 -25.83
C ARG A 17 8.46 -28.91 -24.37
N PHE A 18 7.34 -28.61 -23.71
CA PHE A 18 7.02 -29.05 -22.34
C PHE A 18 7.00 -30.57 -22.22
N ALA A 19 6.20 -31.22 -23.06
CA ALA A 19 6.07 -32.67 -23.09
C ALA A 19 7.43 -33.36 -23.33
N ALA A 20 8.18 -32.89 -24.33
CA ALA A 20 9.51 -33.42 -24.64
C ALA A 20 10.52 -33.20 -23.51
N HIS A 21 10.49 -32.05 -22.83
CA HIS A 21 11.40 -31.75 -21.73
C HIS A 21 11.16 -32.64 -20.51
N TYR A 22 9.90 -32.90 -20.16
CA TYR A 22 9.53 -33.74 -19.02
C TYR A 22 9.32 -35.22 -19.36
N GLY A 23 9.48 -35.61 -20.63
CA GLY A 23 9.48 -37.00 -21.07
C GLY A 23 8.11 -37.68 -21.03
N PHE A 24 7.02 -36.94 -21.21
CA PHE A 24 5.67 -37.52 -21.27
C PHE A 24 5.02 -37.29 -22.63
N ALA A 25 4.08 -38.16 -23.00
CA ALA A 25 3.25 -38.02 -24.19
C ALA A 25 1.86 -37.50 -23.76
N PRO A 26 1.38 -36.38 -24.31
CA PRO A 26 0.06 -35.89 -23.98
C PRO A 26 -1.02 -36.74 -24.67
N ASP A 27 -1.97 -37.21 -23.89
CA ASP A 27 -3.17 -37.88 -24.37
C ASP A 27 -4.35 -36.89 -24.33
N PHE A 28 -4.93 -36.59 -25.51
CA PHE A 28 -6.02 -35.64 -25.65
C PHE A 28 -7.30 -36.37 -25.98
N CYS A 29 -8.35 -36.14 -25.19
CA CYS A 29 -9.67 -36.70 -25.48
C CYS A 29 -10.20 -36.18 -26.82
N HIS A 30 -10.86 -37.06 -27.58
CA HIS A 30 -11.58 -36.70 -28.79
C HIS A 30 -12.80 -35.82 -28.47
N ALA A 31 -13.22 -34.99 -29.43
CA ALA A 31 -14.49 -34.27 -29.27
C ALA A 31 -15.65 -35.27 -29.18
N ASN A 32 -16.57 -35.03 -28.25
CA ASN A 32 -17.74 -35.85 -27.95
C ASN A 32 -17.43 -37.28 -27.46
N ASP A 33 -16.45 -37.43 -26.56
CA ASP A 33 -16.21 -38.67 -25.81
C ASP A 33 -16.67 -38.54 -24.33
N PRO A 34 -17.92 -38.91 -23.99
CA PRO A 34 -18.46 -38.76 -22.64
C PRO A 34 -17.86 -39.75 -21.65
N GLN A 35 -17.39 -40.92 -22.11
CA GLN A 35 -16.91 -42.00 -21.24
C GLN A 35 -15.59 -41.61 -20.57
N SER A 36 -14.69 -40.98 -21.32
CA SER A 36 -13.40 -40.49 -20.79
C SER A 36 -13.54 -39.25 -19.89
N LYS A 37 -14.68 -38.54 -19.96
CA LYS A 37 -14.89 -37.25 -19.29
C LYS A 37 -15.54 -37.35 -17.91
N GLY A 38 -16.28 -38.44 -17.64
CA GLY A 38 -17.09 -38.59 -16.41
C GLY A 38 -16.28 -38.55 -15.10
N VAL A 39 -15.08 -39.12 -15.08
CA VAL A 39 -14.20 -39.10 -13.89
C VAL A 39 -13.74 -37.67 -13.57
N VAL A 40 -13.34 -36.92 -14.61
CA VAL A 40 -12.88 -35.53 -14.47
C VAL A 40 -14.02 -34.62 -14.01
N GLU A 41 -15.22 -34.77 -14.58
CA GLU A 41 -16.38 -33.98 -14.18
C GLU A 41 -16.81 -34.24 -12.74
N ASN A 42 -16.78 -35.50 -12.30
CA ASN A 42 -17.09 -35.86 -10.91
C ASN A 42 -16.05 -35.27 -9.93
N LEU A 43 -14.76 -35.32 -10.28
CA LEU A 43 -13.70 -34.73 -9.45
C LEU A 43 -13.82 -33.20 -9.36
N VAL A 44 -14.09 -32.53 -10.48
CA VAL A 44 -14.33 -31.07 -10.49
C VAL A 44 -15.57 -30.73 -9.66
N GLY A 45 -16.66 -31.48 -9.80
CA GLY A 45 -17.86 -31.30 -9.00
C GLY A 45 -17.62 -31.53 -7.51
N TYR A 46 -16.75 -32.48 -7.15
CA TYR A 46 -16.33 -32.70 -5.76
C TYR A 46 -15.55 -31.49 -5.21
N ALA A 47 -14.49 -31.04 -5.89
CA ALA A 47 -13.72 -29.86 -5.48
C ALA A 47 -14.59 -28.60 -5.41
N GLN A 48 -15.56 -28.42 -6.31
CA GLN A 48 -16.50 -27.31 -6.23
C GLN A 48 -17.37 -27.37 -4.98
N ARG A 49 -17.97 -28.52 -4.69
CA ARG A 49 -18.88 -28.67 -3.53
C ARG A 49 -18.16 -28.61 -2.19
N ASP A 50 -16.95 -29.19 -2.12
CA ASP A 50 -16.24 -29.40 -0.86
C ASP A 50 -15.28 -28.25 -0.51
N LEU A 51 -14.72 -27.57 -1.53
CA LEU A 51 -13.78 -26.45 -1.34
C LEU A 51 -14.38 -25.11 -1.80
N ALA A 52 -14.79 -25.00 -3.06
CA ALA A 52 -15.07 -23.69 -3.65
C ALA A 52 -16.37 -23.05 -3.11
N VAL A 53 -17.46 -23.82 -3.04
CA VAL A 53 -18.77 -23.33 -2.58
C VAL A 53 -18.71 -22.89 -1.11
N PRO A 54 -18.15 -23.67 -0.16
CA PRO A 54 -18.00 -23.22 1.22
C PRO A 54 -17.15 -21.96 1.34
N LEU A 55 -15.96 -21.94 0.70
CA LEU A 55 -15.03 -20.80 0.76
C LEU A 55 -15.68 -19.49 0.28
N LEU A 56 -16.37 -19.53 -0.86
CA LEU A 56 -17.06 -18.35 -1.42
C LEU A 56 -18.28 -17.95 -0.58
N THR A 57 -18.98 -18.91 0.00
CA THR A 57 -20.15 -18.66 0.87
C THR A 57 -19.72 -17.97 2.16
N GLU A 58 -18.67 -18.46 2.82
CA GLU A 58 -18.12 -17.86 4.04
C GLU A 58 -17.62 -16.44 3.78
N ALA A 59 -16.91 -16.23 2.67
CA ALA A 59 -16.44 -14.90 2.28
C ALA A 59 -17.60 -13.93 2.04
N ALA A 60 -18.67 -14.38 1.37
CA ALA A 60 -19.88 -13.59 1.14
C ALA A 60 -20.58 -13.21 2.46
N ILE A 61 -20.69 -14.14 3.42
CA ILE A 61 -21.26 -13.89 4.75
C ILE A 61 -20.41 -12.86 5.52
N ALA A 62 -19.09 -12.98 5.44
CA ALA A 62 -18.15 -12.07 6.10
C ALA A 62 -18.00 -10.70 5.38
N GLY A 63 -18.63 -10.52 4.21
CA GLY A 63 -18.47 -9.31 3.40
C GLY A 63 -17.06 -9.13 2.84
N THR A 64 -16.31 -10.21 2.65
CA THR A 64 -14.92 -10.20 2.16
C THR A 64 -14.84 -10.76 0.74
N THR A 65 -13.81 -10.38 -0.01
CA THR A 65 -13.54 -10.92 -1.34
C THR A 65 -12.41 -11.93 -1.28
N VAL A 66 -12.53 -13.02 -2.03
CA VAL A 66 -11.50 -14.06 -2.15
C VAL A 66 -10.75 -13.83 -3.44
N ASP A 67 -9.48 -13.47 -3.34
CA ASP A 67 -8.60 -13.43 -4.50
C ASP A 67 -8.09 -14.84 -4.86
N VAL A 68 -7.43 -14.94 -6.02
CA VAL A 68 -6.87 -16.21 -6.51
C VAL A 68 -5.83 -16.80 -5.55
N HIS A 69 -5.16 -15.98 -4.74
CA HIS A 69 -4.10 -16.43 -3.86
C HIS A 69 -4.65 -17.04 -2.58
N ALA A 70 -5.66 -16.39 -1.98
CA ALA A 70 -6.44 -16.94 -0.89
C ALA A 70 -7.12 -18.25 -1.32
N ALA A 71 -7.69 -18.29 -2.53
CA ALA A 71 -8.26 -19.52 -3.10
C ALA A 71 -7.20 -20.63 -3.24
N ASN A 72 -6.03 -20.33 -3.79
CA ASN A 72 -4.93 -21.30 -3.93
C ASN A 72 -4.39 -21.76 -2.56
N ALA A 73 -4.35 -20.88 -1.56
CA ALA A 73 -3.94 -21.24 -0.21
C ALA A 73 -4.96 -22.21 0.44
N ALA A 74 -6.25 -21.91 0.33
CA ALA A 74 -7.32 -22.79 0.78
C ALA A 74 -7.27 -24.15 0.05
N ALA A 75 -7.06 -24.15 -1.28
CA ALA A 75 -6.92 -25.37 -2.06
C ALA A 75 -5.76 -26.26 -1.58
N ARG A 76 -4.61 -25.67 -1.23
CA ARG A 76 -3.47 -26.44 -0.68
C ARG A 76 -3.79 -27.07 0.68
N VAL A 77 -4.53 -26.37 1.54
CA VAL A 77 -4.97 -26.91 2.84
C VAL A 77 -5.93 -28.07 2.61
N TRP A 78 -6.95 -27.86 1.79
CA TRP A 78 -7.94 -28.85 1.43
C TRP A 78 -7.32 -30.10 0.80
N CYS A 79 -6.42 -29.95 -0.17
CA CYS A 79 -5.70 -31.08 -0.79
C CYS A 79 -4.93 -31.92 0.25
N ARG A 80 -4.30 -31.29 1.25
CA ARG A 80 -3.62 -32.04 2.32
C ARG A 80 -4.61 -32.82 3.18
N GLU A 81 -5.76 -32.24 3.47
CA GLU A 81 -6.80 -32.85 4.27
C GLU A 81 -7.43 -34.06 3.58
N VAL A 82 -7.90 -33.89 2.33
CA VAL A 82 -8.59 -34.96 1.59
C VAL A 82 -7.66 -36.13 1.27
N ASN A 83 -6.39 -35.85 0.93
CA ASN A 83 -5.41 -36.89 0.61
C ASN A 83 -4.84 -37.61 1.85
N ALA A 84 -5.10 -37.10 3.06
CA ALA A 84 -4.71 -37.74 4.33
C ALA A 84 -5.79 -38.68 4.90
N ARG A 85 -6.99 -38.71 4.31
CA ARG A 85 -8.11 -39.56 4.75
C ARG A 85 -8.17 -40.86 3.96
N VAL A 86 -8.78 -41.90 4.54
CA VAL A 86 -9.06 -43.14 3.81
C VAL A 86 -10.10 -42.83 2.74
N HIS A 87 -9.73 -43.03 1.48
CA HIS A 87 -10.63 -42.85 0.36
C HIS A 87 -11.50 -44.09 0.18
N SER A 88 -12.80 -43.91 0.00
CA SER A 88 -13.80 -44.98 0.02
C SER A 88 -13.65 -45.98 -1.13
N GLU A 89 -13.18 -45.55 -2.31
CA GLU A 89 -13.04 -46.41 -3.49
C GLU A 89 -11.75 -47.24 -3.48
N ILE A 90 -10.60 -46.63 -3.14
CA ILE A 90 -9.31 -47.32 -3.07
C ILE A 90 -9.07 -47.99 -1.70
N CYS A 91 -9.95 -47.77 -0.72
CA CYS A 91 -9.87 -48.27 0.65
C CYS A 91 -8.51 -48.03 1.33
N ALA A 92 -7.82 -46.95 0.96
CA ALA A 92 -6.49 -46.60 1.41
C ALA A 92 -6.34 -45.08 1.52
N VAL A 93 -5.28 -44.64 2.21
CA VAL A 93 -4.94 -43.21 2.29
C VAL A 93 -4.13 -42.81 1.04
N PRO A 94 -4.60 -41.87 0.21
CA PRO A 94 -3.90 -41.47 -1.02
C PRO A 94 -2.45 -41.04 -0.80
N ASN A 95 -2.16 -40.26 0.24
CA ASN A 95 -0.78 -39.85 0.56
C ASN A 95 0.14 -41.05 0.81
N GLY A 96 -0.34 -42.07 1.52
CA GLY A 96 0.45 -43.28 1.78
C GLY A 96 0.73 -44.06 0.50
N LYS A 97 -0.24 -44.14 -0.41
CA LYS A 97 -0.03 -44.75 -1.74
C LYS A 97 0.95 -43.97 -2.60
N LEU A 98 0.87 -42.64 -2.59
CA LEU A 98 1.82 -41.78 -3.31
C LEU A 98 3.25 -41.92 -2.76
N ASP A 99 3.40 -42.10 -1.45
CA ASP A 99 4.71 -42.35 -0.82
C ASP A 99 5.33 -43.67 -1.30
N GLU A 100 4.53 -44.74 -1.42
CA GLU A 100 4.95 -46.03 -1.99
C GLU A 100 5.34 -45.89 -3.48
N GLU A 101 4.53 -45.20 -4.27
CA GLU A 101 4.79 -45.00 -5.71
C GLU A 101 5.97 -44.08 -6.00
N ARG A 102 6.32 -43.17 -5.07
CA ARG A 102 7.44 -42.23 -5.26
C ARG A 102 8.77 -42.92 -5.54
N GLU A 103 8.97 -44.13 -5.04
CA GLU A 103 10.17 -44.94 -5.32
C GLU A 103 10.26 -45.40 -6.79
N LEU A 104 9.13 -45.42 -7.50
CA LEU A 104 9.03 -45.81 -8.91
C LEU A 104 9.09 -44.60 -9.86
N LEU A 105 9.02 -43.37 -9.33
CA LEU A 105 9.02 -42.15 -10.13
C LEU A 105 10.46 -41.70 -10.47
N SER A 106 10.64 -41.22 -11.71
CA SER A 106 11.91 -40.64 -12.13
C SER A 106 12.10 -39.21 -11.58
N PRO A 107 13.34 -38.80 -11.26
CA PRO A 107 13.61 -37.43 -10.85
C PRO A 107 13.35 -36.45 -12.01
N LEU A 108 12.87 -35.25 -11.68
CA LEU A 108 12.68 -34.19 -12.67
C LEU A 108 14.03 -33.70 -13.23
N PRO A 109 14.10 -33.31 -14.52
CA PRO A 109 15.31 -32.75 -15.13
C PRO A 109 15.89 -31.58 -14.33
N SER A 110 17.21 -31.54 -14.12
CA SER A 110 17.87 -30.54 -13.28
C SER A 110 17.64 -29.09 -13.75
N LEU A 111 17.71 -28.86 -15.06
CA LEU A 111 17.31 -27.59 -15.65
C LEU A 111 15.79 -27.60 -15.85
N ARG A 112 15.06 -26.72 -15.18
CA ARG A 112 13.61 -26.58 -15.37
C ARG A 112 13.34 -25.85 -16.68
N LEU A 113 12.34 -26.32 -17.43
CA LEU A 113 11.87 -25.62 -18.61
C LEU A 113 11.19 -24.31 -18.23
N GLU A 114 11.69 -23.21 -18.78
CA GLU A 114 11.03 -21.90 -18.72
C GLU A 114 10.08 -21.76 -19.91
N ILE A 115 8.78 -21.69 -19.63
CA ILE A 115 7.73 -21.42 -20.62
C ILE A 115 7.10 -20.09 -20.26
N GLY A 116 7.30 -19.08 -21.11
CA GLY A 116 6.81 -17.74 -20.87
C GLY A 116 7.66 -16.69 -21.56
N PRO A 117 7.34 -15.39 -21.37
CA PRO A 117 8.26 -14.33 -21.76
C PRO A 117 9.62 -14.54 -21.06
N PRO A 118 10.73 -14.31 -21.76
CA PRO A 118 12.05 -14.56 -21.21
C PRO A 118 12.26 -13.74 -19.92
N PRO A 119 12.95 -14.30 -18.91
CA PRO A 119 13.31 -13.56 -17.72
C PRO A 119 14.06 -12.28 -18.09
N VAL A 120 13.75 -11.20 -17.38
CA VAL A 120 14.32 -9.88 -17.67
C VAL A 120 15.30 -9.51 -16.58
N THR A 121 16.56 -9.30 -16.93
CA THR A 121 17.55 -8.80 -15.97
C THR A 121 17.44 -7.28 -15.81
N ARG A 122 17.44 -6.81 -14.57
CA ARG A 122 17.42 -5.37 -14.23
C ARG A 122 18.40 -5.06 -13.11
N LYS A 123 19.06 -3.92 -13.23
CA LYS A 123 19.88 -3.37 -12.15
C LYS A 123 18.97 -2.68 -11.12
N VAL A 124 19.21 -2.96 -9.85
CA VAL A 124 18.52 -2.31 -8.74
C VAL A 124 19.04 -0.88 -8.60
N ASP A 125 18.12 0.08 -8.57
CA ASP A 125 18.47 1.50 -8.44
C ASP A 125 18.71 1.93 -6.98
N ARG A 126 19.08 3.20 -6.79
CA ARG A 126 19.42 3.76 -5.47
C ARG A 126 18.25 3.80 -4.48
N LEU A 127 17.00 3.68 -4.96
CA LEU A 127 15.82 3.63 -4.10
C LEU A 127 15.44 2.19 -3.74
N SER A 128 16.33 1.23 -4.02
CA SER A 128 16.09 -0.20 -3.84
C SER A 128 14.86 -0.69 -4.61
N CYS A 129 14.74 -0.29 -5.88
CA CYS A 129 13.67 -0.79 -6.74
C CYS A 129 14.18 -1.23 -8.12
N VAL A 130 13.35 -2.03 -8.77
CA VAL A 130 13.48 -2.45 -10.17
C VAL A 130 12.24 -2.02 -10.97
N ARG A 131 12.39 -1.88 -12.28
CA ARG A 131 11.27 -1.56 -13.19
C ARG A 131 10.93 -2.73 -14.09
N PHE A 132 9.65 -3.07 -14.14
CA PHE A 132 9.09 -4.09 -15.00
C PHE A 132 7.72 -3.64 -15.51
N ALA A 133 7.43 -3.82 -16.79
CA ALA A 133 6.17 -3.40 -17.42
C ALA A 133 5.71 -1.97 -17.05
N SER A 134 6.66 -1.02 -16.98
CA SER A 134 6.45 0.38 -16.55
C SER A 134 6.01 0.60 -15.10
N ALA A 135 5.81 -0.46 -14.31
CA ALA A 135 5.64 -0.41 -12.85
C ALA A 135 6.99 -0.51 -12.12
N ARG A 136 6.98 -0.16 -10.83
CA ARG A 136 8.15 -0.15 -9.96
C ARG A 136 7.95 -1.13 -8.79
N TYR A 137 8.96 -1.93 -8.51
CA TYR A 137 8.89 -2.98 -7.48
C TYR A 137 10.07 -2.82 -6.53
N SER A 138 9.83 -2.73 -5.23
CA SER A 138 10.92 -2.64 -4.26
C SER A 138 11.65 -3.98 -4.12
N VAL A 139 12.90 -3.94 -3.73
CA VAL A 139 13.72 -5.13 -3.42
C VAL A 139 14.52 -4.84 -2.16
N PRO A 140 15.01 -5.84 -1.41
CA PRO A 140 15.81 -5.60 -0.22
C PRO A 140 17.00 -4.66 -0.44
N VAL A 141 17.22 -3.70 0.46
CA VAL A 141 18.27 -2.65 0.36
C VAL A 141 19.69 -3.19 0.15
N ARG A 142 19.97 -4.42 0.59
CA ARG A 142 21.27 -5.09 0.37
C ARG A 142 21.61 -5.26 -1.12
N LEU A 143 20.59 -5.25 -1.99
CA LEU A 143 20.73 -5.48 -3.42
C LEU A 143 20.89 -4.19 -4.24
N ILE A 144 20.98 -3.01 -3.60
CA ILE A 144 21.19 -1.75 -4.32
C ILE A 144 22.45 -1.82 -5.19
N GLY A 145 22.29 -1.59 -6.49
CA GLY A 145 23.38 -1.66 -7.47
C GLY A 145 23.68 -3.07 -7.99
N ALA A 146 23.09 -4.12 -7.42
CA ALA A 146 23.16 -5.48 -7.96
C ALA A 146 22.25 -5.64 -9.18
N THR A 147 22.51 -6.68 -9.98
CA THR A 147 21.64 -7.10 -11.09
C THR A 147 20.79 -8.27 -10.62
N VAL A 148 19.47 -8.17 -10.78
CA VAL A 148 18.51 -9.21 -10.43
C VAL A 148 17.76 -9.70 -11.66
N THR A 149 17.29 -10.94 -11.62
CA THR A 149 16.46 -11.55 -12.66
C THR A 149 14.99 -11.43 -12.27
N LEU A 150 14.17 -10.92 -13.18
CA LEU A 150 12.73 -10.78 -12.99
C LEU A 150 12.02 -11.87 -13.77
N VAL A 151 11.26 -12.70 -13.06
CA VAL A 151 10.48 -13.80 -13.63
C VAL A 151 9.01 -13.53 -13.37
N GLN A 152 8.20 -13.61 -14.44
CA GLN A 152 6.75 -13.49 -14.32
C GLN A 152 6.16 -14.90 -14.17
N THR A 153 5.52 -15.16 -13.03
CA THR A 153 4.92 -16.47 -12.71
C THR A 153 3.54 -16.26 -12.11
N GLU A 154 2.51 -16.91 -12.63
CA GLU A 154 1.15 -16.93 -12.05
C GLU A 154 0.56 -15.55 -11.68
N GLY A 155 0.84 -14.51 -12.48
CA GLY A 155 0.35 -13.15 -12.21
C GLY A 155 1.16 -12.37 -11.16
N ARG A 156 2.27 -12.94 -10.67
CA ARG A 156 3.25 -12.30 -9.80
C ARG A 156 4.54 -12.01 -10.55
N LEU A 157 5.27 -11.03 -10.04
CA LEU A 157 6.65 -10.76 -10.36
C LEU A 157 7.53 -11.33 -9.25
N VAL A 158 8.32 -12.33 -9.59
CA VAL A 158 9.33 -12.93 -8.70
C VAL A 158 10.68 -12.32 -9.04
N VAL A 159 11.37 -11.80 -8.04
CA VAL A 159 12.72 -11.27 -8.15
C VAL A 159 13.69 -12.31 -7.63
N VAL A 160 14.63 -12.71 -8.48
CA VAL A 160 15.63 -13.75 -8.18
C VAL A 160 17.03 -13.16 -8.24
N GLU A 161 17.86 -13.49 -7.25
CA GLU A 161 19.28 -13.17 -7.28
C GLU A 161 20.02 -14.14 -8.21
N PRO A 162 20.67 -13.69 -9.30
CA PRO A 162 21.21 -14.58 -10.32
C PRO A 162 22.37 -15.46 -9.83
N ALA A 163 23.12 -14.99 -8.84
CA ALA A 163 24.29 -15.69 -8.31
C ALA A 163 23.92 -16.90 -7.45
N THR A 164 22.80 -16.81 -6.72
CA THR A 164 22.36 -17.82 -5.74
C THR A 164 21.13 -18.59 -6.22
N GLY A 165 20.35 -18.02 -7.14
CA GLY A 165 19.03 -18.53 -7.52
C GLY A 165 17.96 -18.30 -6.45
N GLU A 166 18.26 -17.53 -5.40
CA GLU A 166 17.34 -17.27 -4.30
C GLU A 166 16.25 -16.26 -4.71
N VAL A 167 15.01 -16.53 -4.30
CA VAL A 167 13.90 -15.58 -4.42
C VAL A 167 14.05 -14.52 -3.33
N VAL A 168 14.28 -13.28 -3.76
CA VAL A 168 14.58 -12.16 -2.84
C VAL A 168 13.39 -11.22 -2.63
N ALA A 169 12.39 -11.27 -3.51
CA ALA A 169 11.14 -10.54 -3.38
C ALA A 169 10.06 -11.14 -4.29
N GLU A 170 8.81 -11.03 -3.85
CA GLU A 170 7.63 -11.37 -4.64
C GLU A 170 6.64 -10.22 -4.61
N HIS A 171 6.07 -9.88 -5.77
CA HIS A 171 5.09 -8.82 -5.90
C HIS A 171 3.93 -9.25 -6.79
N ASP A 172 2.74 -8.72 -6.53
CA ASP A 172 1.67 -8.76 -7.52
C ASP A 172 2.01 -7.84 -8.70
N LEU A 173 1.60 -8.21 -9.92
CA LEU A 173 1.86 -7.37 -11.10
C LEU A 173 1.07 -6.05 -11.02
N GLY A 174 1.80 -4.94 -10.96
CA GLY A 174 1.27 -3.59 -10.97
C GLY A 174 0.91 -3.12 -12.37
N GLN A 175 -0.09 -2.23 -12.45
CA GLN A 175 -0.41 -1.49 -13.67
C GLN A 175 0.74 -0.53 -14.06
N PRO A 176 0.87 -0.17 -15.35
CA PRO A 176 1.86 0.81 -15.79
C PRO A 176 1.78 2.11 -14.97
N GLY A 177 2.93 2.56 -14.43
CA GLY A 177 3.02 3.78 -13.63
C GLY A 177 2.80 3.60 -12.13
N THR A 178 2.40 2.41 -11.65
CA THR A 178 2.24 2.14 -10.22
C THR A 178 3.56 1.69 -9.57
N ALA A 179 3.56 1.64 -8.23
CA ALA A 179 4.65 1.11 -7.44
C ALA A 179 4.12 0.08 -6.42
N SER A 180 4.75 -1.09 -6.37
CA SER A 180 4.57 -2.11 -5.34
C SER A 180 5.77 -2.06 -4.40
N VAL A 181 5.56 -1.53 -3.20
CA VAL A 181 6.63 -1.25 -2.23
C VAL A 181 6.33 -1.99 -0.94
N LEU A 182 7.19 -2.95 -0.61
CA LEU A 182 7.20 -3.65 0.67
C LEU A 182 8.17 -2.94 1.63
N ASP A 183 7.67 -2.54 2.81
CA ASP A 183 8.45 -1.83 3.83
C ASP A 183 9.54 -2.71 4.45
N GLU A 184 9.33 -4.03 4.51
CA GLU A 184 10.31 -5.03 4.97
C GLU A 184 11.64 -4.93 4.20
N HIS A 185 11.58 -4.55 2.92
CA HIS A 185 12.76 -4.35 2.09
C HIS A 185 13.66 -3.21 2.57
N TYR A 186 13.13 -2.28 3.38
CA TYR A 186 13.81 -1.10 3.91
C TYR A 186 14.14 -1.21 5.41
N GLY A 187 13.99 -2.40 6.01
CA GLY A 187 14.23 -2.60 7.43
C GLY A 187 13.02 -2.36 8.33
N GLY A 188 11.80 -2.36 7.77
CA GLY A 188 10.54 -2.31 8.52
C GLY A 188 9.76 -1.02 8.35
N ALA A 189 8.85 -0.77 9.28
CA ALA A 189 7.88 0.33 9.19
C ALA A 189 8.56 1.68 9.02
N ARG A 190 8.08 2.44 8.02
CA ARG A 190 8.62 3.78 7.74
C ARG A 190 8.42 4.72 8.95
N PRO A 191 9.47 5.37 9.47
CA PRO A 191 9.31 6.38 10.50
C PRO A 191 8.48 7.56 9.98
N ALA A 192 7.70 8.17 10.86
CA ALA A 192 6.92 9.34 10.52
C ALA A 192 7.84 10.45 9.95
N PRO A 193 7.42 11.16 8.88
CA PRO A 193 8.25 12.19 8.29
C PRO A 193 8.51 13.31 9.29
N HIS A 194 9.77 13.47 9.71
CA HIS A 194 10.18 14.54 10.61
C HIS A 194 10.29 15.86 9.83
N ARG A 195 9.28 16.72 9.98
CA ARG A 195 9.21 18.07 9.40
C ARG A 195 9.63 19.18 10.38
N GLY A 196 10.30 18.81 11.48
CA GLY A 196 10.82 19.77 12.45
C GLY A 196 11.99 20.61 11.92
N PRO A 197 12.36 21.70 12.62
CA PRO A 197 13.50 22.55 12.28
C PRO A 197 14.79 21.74 12.16
N ARG A 198 15.64 22.08 11.17
CA ARG A 198 16.96 21.46 10.97
C ARG A 198 18.04 22.54 11.06
N PRO A 199 18.54 22.86 12.27
CA PRO A 199 19.51 23.93 12.45
C PRO A 199 20.84 23.59 11.78
N ARG A 200 21.40 24.53 11.02
CA ARG A 200 22.70 24.44 10.33
C ARG A 200 23.69 25.45 10.86
N THR A 201 23.25 26.66 11.18
CA THR A 201 24.12 27.72 11.69
C THR A 201 24.26 27.65 13.21
N THR A 202 25.33 28.24 13.76
CA THR A 202 25.54 28.29 15.23
C THR A 202 24.38 28.98 15.94
N VAL A 203 23.83 30.03 15.35
CA VAL A 203 22.67 30.78 15.87
C VAL A 203 21.42 29.90 15.92
N GLU A 204 21.13 29.16 14.85
CA GLU A 204 20.00 28.23 14.81
C GLU A 204 20.15 27.09 15.83
N GLN A 205 21.36 26.56 15.99
CA GLN A 205 21.66 25.51 16.98
C GLN A 205 21.44 26.02 18.40
N GLN A 206 21.96 27.22 18.72
CA GLN A 206 21.77 27.85 20.02
C GLN A 206 20.29 28.14 20.31
N PHE A 207 19.54 28.59 19.31
CA PHE A 207 18.12 28.86 19.48
C PHE A 207 17.29 27.58 19.65
N CYS A 208 17.53 26.54 18.85
CA CYS A 208 16.86 25.24 19.03
C CYS A 208 17.23 24.58 20.36
N ALA A 209 18.45 24.81 20.88
CA ALA A 209 18.87 24.31 22.19
C ALA A 209 18.07 24.89 23.37
N LEU A 210 17.31 25.97 23.18
CA LEU A 210 16.39 26.53 24.18
C LEU A 210 15.19 25.59 24.46
N GLY A 211 14.94 24.61 23.58
CA GLY A 211 13.92 23.57 23.77
C GLY A 211 12.71 23.69 22.83
N PRO A 212 11.64 22.91 23.11
CA PRO A 212 10.52 22.72 22.18
C PRO A 212 9.73 24.01 21.90
N GLU A 213 9.72 24.96 22.84
CA GLU A 213 9.06 26.25 22.71
C GLU A 213 9.73 27.14 21.64
N ALA A 214 11.06 27.07 21.53
CA ALA A 214 11.81 27.77 20.50
C ALA A 214 11.61 27.13 19.13
N GLU A 215 11.55 25.80 19.05
CA GLU A 215 11.19 25.10 17.82
C GLU A 215 9.77 25.45 17.35
N ALA A 216 8.80 25.49 18.27
CA ALA A 216 7.43 25.91 17.98
C ALA A 216 7.36 27.35 17.47
N PHE A 217 8.17 28.25 18.04
CA PHE A 217 8.31 29.62 17.56
C PHE A 217 8.88 29.69 16.14
N LEU A 218 9.93 28.91 15.84
CA LEU A 218 10.52 28.82 14.49
C LEU A 218 9.50 28.35 13.46
N VAL A 219 8.79 27.27 13.75
CA VAL A 219 7.75 26.71 12.86
C VAL A 219 6.63 27.73 12.63
N GLY A 220 6.18 28.41 13.70
CA GLY A 220 5.17 29.46 13.60
C GLY A 220 5.63 30.69 12.82
N ALA A 221 6.87 31.14 13.03
CA ALA A 221 7.48 32.27 12.31
C ALA A 221 7.64 31.98 10.81
N ALA A 222 8.05 30.75 10.47
CA ALA A 222 8.12 30.29 9.09
C ALA A 222 6.73 30.20 8.44
N ALA A 223 5.73 29.71 9.17
CA ALA A 223 4.35 29.58 8.67
C ALA A 223 3.71 30.93 8.32
N ILE A 224 4.09 32.02 9.00
CA ILE A 224 3.61 33.38 8.68
C ILE A 224 4.48 34.09 7.62
N GLY A 225 5.52 33.43 7.09
CA GLY A 225 6.40 34.00 6.05
C GLY A 225 7.36 35.08 6.55
N ASN A 226 7.88 34.99 7.79
CA ASN A 226 8.85 35.97 8.28
C ASN A 226 10.22 35.83 7.57
N ALA A 227 10.43 36.61 6.51
CA ALA A 227 11.67 36.63 5.75
C ALA A 227 12.91 37.11 6.55
N ARG A 228 12.71 37.79 7.69
CA ARG A 228 13.79 38.31 8.54
C ARG A 228 14.15 37.38 9.71
N LEU A 229 13.60 36.16 9.72
CA LEU A 229 13.74 35.22 10.83
C LEU A 229 15.19 35.03 11.27
N GLY A 230 16.14 34.87 10.34
CA GLY A 230 17.56 34.69 10.68
C GLY A 230 18.11 35.83 11.55
N SER A 231 17.91 37.09 11.14
CA SER A 231 18.33 38.26 11.94
C SER A 231 17.55 38.41 13.25
N GLU A 232 16.29 37.94 13.29
CA GLU A 232 15.50 37.97 14.51
C GLU A 232 15.97 36.94 15.55
N LEU A 233 16.54 35.80 15.12
CA LEU A 233 17.11 34.83 16.05
C LEU A 233 18.28 35.40 16.85
N GLU A 234 19.16 36.18 16.20
CA GLU A 234 20.25 36.86 16.89
C GLU A 234 19.73 37.84 17.95
N ILE A 235 18.68 38.60 17.61
CA ILE A 235 18.02 39.52 18.55
C ILE A 235 17.40 38.75 19.72
N LEU A 236 16.75 37.62 19.44
CA LEU A 236 16.12 36.79 20.47
C LEU A 236 17.16 36.15 21.41
N LEU A 237 18.29 35.67 20.90
CA LEU A 237 19.39 35.17 21.72
C LEU A 237 20.02 36.28 22.56
N ALA A 238 20.19 37.48 21.99
CA ALA A 238 20.66 38.64 22.75
C ALA A 238 19.69 39.04 23.88
N LEU A 239 18.38 38.92 23.66
CA LEU A 239 17.37 39.09 24.71
C LEU A 239 17.48 38.02 25.80
N GLY A 240 17.77 36.77 25.42
CA GLY A 240 18.05 35.69 26.38
C GLY A 240 19.29 35.96 27.23
N ALA A 241 20.35 36.49 26.62
CA ALA A 241 21.56 36.88 27.35
C ALA A 241 21.31 38.02 28.35
N ALA A 242 20.39 38.94 28.05
CA ALA A 242 20.06 40.08 28.91
C ALA A 242 19.06 39.75 30.04
N HIS A 243 18.07 38.91 29.78
CA HIS A 243 16.96 38.61 30.72
C HIS A 243 17.05 37.23 31.37
N GLY A 244 17.95 36.36 30.92
CA GLY A 244 18.04 34.98 31.35
C GLY A 244 17.18 34.04 30.50
N THR A 245 17.62 32.79 30.42
CA THR A 245 17.04 31.76 29.54
C THR A 245 15.61 31.41 29.93
N GLU A 246 15.31 31.28 31.21
CA GLU A 246 13.96 30.90 31.68
C GLU A 246 12.90 31.94 31.30
N LEU A 247 13.21 33.23 31.46
CA LEU A 247 12.31 34.30 31.07
C LEU A 247 12.12 34.38 29.56
N LEU A 248 13.17 34.12 28.78
CA LEU A 248 13.07 34.04 27.32
C LEU A 248 12.16 32.88 26.90
N VAL A 249 12.34 31.68 27.47
CA VAL A 249 11.50 30.52 27.15
C VAL A 249 10.04 30.80 27.49
N ALA A 250 9.75 31.36 28.67
CA ALA A 250 8.40 31.75 29.04
C ALA A 250 7.79 32.80 28.08
N ALA A 251 8.61 33.75 27.60
CA ALA A 251 8.19 34.74 26.62
C ALA A 251 7.93 34.11 25.23
N LEU A 252 8.73 33.12 24.82
CA LEU A 252 8.53 32.36 23.59
C LEU A 252 7.25 31.52 23.64
N THR A 253 7.01 30.80 24.73
CA THR A 253 5.75 30.06 24.96
C THR A 253 4.55 30.97 24.81
N ARG A 254 4.61 32.16 25.43
CA ARG A 254 3.56 33.15 25.33
C ARG A 254 3.41 33.69 23.90
N ALA A 255 4.51 33.99 23.22
CA ALA A 255 4.49 34.45 21.84
C ALA A 255 3.87 33.42 20.89
N VAL A 256 4.19 32.13 21.07
CA VAL A 256 3.59 31.02 20.33
C VAL A 256 2.08 30.93 20.59
N ALA A 257 1.66 30.98 21.85
CA ALA A 257 0.25 30.94 22.24
C ALA A 257 -0.57 32.07 21.61
N PHE A 258 -0.02 33.29 21.55
CA PHE A 258 -0.67 34.45 20.92
C PHE A 258 -0.41 34.57 19.41
N ARG A 259 0.29 33.61 18.78
CA ARG A 259 0.68 33.63 17.36
C ARG A 259 1.47 34.89 16.96
N ARG A 260 2.31 35.40 17.87
CA ARG A 260 3.11 36.63 17.71
C ARG A 260 4.58 36.32 17.43
N PHE A 261 4.92 36.01 16.18
CA PHE A 261 6.24 35.49 15.81
C PHE A 261 7.26 36.56 15.35
N ARG A 262 7.41 37.64 16.13
CA ARG A 262 8.47 38.65 15.89
C ARG A 262 9.28 38.91 17.15
N ALA A 263 10.58 39.17 16.99
CA ALA A 263 11.48 39.51 18.10
C ALA A 263 11.00 40.73 18.90
N ALA A 264 10.39 41.72 18.24
CA ALA A 264 9.77 42.87 18.90
C ALA A 264 8.64 42.47 19.85
N ASN A 265 7.83 41.47 19.48
CA ASN A 265 6.74 40.99 20.34
C ASN A 265 7.29 40.28 21.58
N VAL A 266 8.33 39.47 21.41
CA VAL A 266 9.01 38.78 22.52
C VAL A 266 9.62 39.80 23.49
N ARG A 267 10.25 40.87 22.95
CA ARG A 267 10.74 41.98 23.76
C ARG A 267 9.62 42.67 24.55
N SER A 268 8.47 42.93 23.92
CA SER A 268 7.30 43.50 24.62
C SER A 268 6.76 42.58 25.71
N ILE A 269 6.77 41.26 25.48
CA ILE A 269 6.36 40.26 26.48
C ILE A 269 7.32 40.27 27.68
N LEU A 270 8.63 40.31 27.43
CA LEU A 270 9.65 40.40 28.49
C LEU A 270 9.51 41.70 29.30
N ALA A 271 9.25 42.83 28.63
CA ALA A 271 9.07 44.13 29.28
C ALA A 271 7.79 44.20 30.13
N ALA A 272 6.73 43.49 29.75
CA ALA A 272 5.48 43.43 30.52
C ALA A 272 5.62 42.63 31.83
N GLY A 273 6.62 41.75 31.94
CA GLY A 273 6.93 40.97 33.14
C GLY A 273 5.81 40.00 33.57
N ALA A 274 5.91 39.49 34.81
CA ALA A 274 5.01 38.50 35.38
C ALA A 274 3.56 38.99 35.63
N GLY A 275 3.29 40.29 35.45
CA GLY A 275 1.96 40.89 35.64
C GLY A 275 1.00 40.71 34.46
N ALA A 276 1.44 40.09 33.36
CA ALA A 276 0.61 39.93 32.17
C ALA A 276 -0.36 38.74 32.28
N PRO A 277 -1.68 38.92 32.01
CA PRO A 277 -2.70 37.90 32.23
C PRO A 277 -2.38 36.60 31.50
N GLN A 278 -2.38 35.47 32.20
CA GLN A 278 -2.00 34.18 31.63
C GLN A 278 -3.17 33.63 30.79
N PRO A 279 -2.95 33.33 29.48
CA PRO A 279 -4.03 32.81 28.65
C PRO A 279 -4.49 31.47 29.23
N ARG A 280 -5.77 31.39 29.60
CA ARG A 280 -6.40 30.12 29.95
C ARG A 280 -6.83 29.40 28.67
N PRO A 281 -6.78 28.06 28.63
CA PRO A 281 -7.38 27.32 27.53
C PRO A 281 -8.84 27.74 27.36
N ALA A 282 -9.35 27.63 26.13
CA ALA A 282 -10.77 27.81 25.89
C ALA A 282 -11.53 26.87 26.84
N GLY A 283 -12.43 27.43 27.66
CA GLY A 283 -13.32 26.62 28.48
C GLY A 283 -14.26 25.80 27.60
N ASP A 284 -15.02 24.91 28.23
CA ASP A 284 -15.99 24.07 27.52
C ASP A 284 -16.89 24.92 26.61
N ALA A 285 -17.12 24.41 25.40
CA ALA A 285 -18.00 25.06 24.45
C ALA A 285 -19.38 25.21 25.11
N LEU A 286 -19.78 26.46 25.36
CA LEU A 286 -21.14 26.78 25.79
C LEU A 286 -22.07 26.45 24.62
N ILE A 287 -22.58 25.23 24.58
CA ILE A 287 -23.73 24.86 23.74
C ILE A 287 -24.94 25.56 24.37
N ARG A 288 -25.15 26.80 23.97
CA ARG A 288 -26.40 27.52 24.21
C ARG A 288 -27.18 27.48 22.92
N ASP A 289 -28.44 27.07 23.00
CA ASP A 289 -29.39 27.24 21.91
C ASP A 289 -29.49 28.74 21.63
N LEU A 290 -28.92 29.16 20.49
CA LEU A 290 -29.09 30.52 20.02
C LEU A 290 -30.58 30.72 19.75
N PRO A 291 -31.19 31.84 20.18
CA PRO A 291 -32.59 32.11 19.90
C PRO A 291 -32.78 32.15 18.37
N THR A 292 -33.49 31.16 17.84
CA THR A 292 -33.88 31.12 16.44
C THR A 292 -34.91 32.20 16.18
N ALA A 293 -34.52 33.24 15.45
CA ALA A 293 -35.47 34.22 14.94
C ALA A 293 -36.33 33.57 13.84
N PRO A 294 -37.66 33.78 13.83
CA PRO A 294 -38.52 33.26 12.77
C PRO A 294 -38.13 33.91 11.43
N THR A 295 -37.53 33.13 10.54
CA THR A 295 -37.23 33.57 9.16
C THR A 295 -38.48 33.46 8.29
N ARG A 296 -38.94 34.58 7.72
CA ARG A 296 -39.96 34.58 6.66
C ARG A 296 -39.33 34.16 5.32
N SER A 297 -40.12 33.48 4.48
CA SER A 297 -39.70 33.18 3.10
C SER A 297 -39.41 34.47 2.34
N LEU A 298 -38.38 34.45 1.48
CA LEU A 298 -38.04 35.54 0.58
C LEU A 298 -39.16 35.85 -0.42
N ASP A 299 -40.06 34.89 -0.67
CA ASP A 299 -41.26 35.09 -1.51
C ASP A 299 -42.19 36.18 -0.96
N ALA A 300 -42.15 36.42 0.36
CA ALA A 300 -42.92 37.49 0.99
C ALA A 300 -42.46 38.90 0.55
N TYR A 301 -41.28 39.00 -0.07
CA TYR A 301 -40.71 40.25 -0.59
C TYR A 301 -40.74 40.31 -2.12
N ALA A 302 -41.33 39.32 -2.79
CA ALA A 302 -41.45 39.34 -4.25
C ALA A 302 -42.42 40.45 -4.68
N ILE A 303 -41.89 41.48 -5.32
CA ILE A 303 -42.66 42.56 -5.94
C ILE A 303 -43.32 41.99 -7.18
N ARG A 304 -44.63 41.74 -7.14
CA ARG A 304 -45.40 41.33 -8.33
C ARG A 304 -45.66 42.56 -9.20
N THR A 305 -45.12 42.56 -10.41
CA THR A 305 -45.46 43.55 -11.44
C THR A 305 -46.92 43.34 -11.87
N PRO A 306 -47.79 44.37 -11.88
CA PRO A 306 -49.15 44.23 -12.35
C PRO A 306 -49.17 43.88 -13.86
N ALA A 307 -50.02 42.94 -14.23
CA ALA A 307 -50.19 42.45 -15.60
C ALA A 307 -50.64 43.58 -16.53
N ALA A 308 -49.97 43.72 -17.68
CA ALA A 308 -50.43 44.55 -18.78
C ALA A 308 -51.53 43.80 -19.53
N ASP A 309 -52.72 44.40 -19.59
CA ASP A 309 -53.87 43.91 -20.35
C ASP A 309 -53.52 43.71 -21.83
N THR A 310 -53.74 42.48 -22.31
CA THR A 310 -53.80 42.11 -23.72
C THR A 310 -55.03 42.74 -24.36
N GLN A 311 -54.85 43.73 -25.24
CA GLN A 311 -55.88 44.23 -26.12
C GLN A 311 -55.76 43.56 -27.50
N VAL A 312 -56.82 42.85 -27.89
CA VAL A 312 -57.02 42.07 -29.12
C VAL A 312 -57.19 43.02 -30.33
N PRO A 313 -56.69 42.70 -31.54
CA PRO A 313 -56.90 43.54 -32.73
C PRO A 313 -58.19 43.20 -33.49
N SER A 314 -58.74 44.28 -34.09
CA SER A 314 -59.83 44.39 -35.08
C SER A 314 -61.27 44.08 -34.66
#